data_AF-A0A2X0KKT9-F1
#
_entry.id   AF-A0A2X0KKT9-F1
#
_cell.length_a   1.000
_cell.length_b   1.000
_cell.length_c   1.000
_cell.angle_alpha   90.00
_cell.angle_beta   90.00
_cell.angle_gamma   90.00
#
_symmetry.space_group_name_H-M   'P 1'
#
loop_
_entity.id
_entity.type
_entity.pdbx_description
1 polymer ?
#
loop_
_entity_poly.entity_id
_entity_poly.type
_entity_poly.pdbx_seq_one_letter_code
_entity_poly.pdbx_strand_id
1 'polypeptide(L)'
;MGKLRSGVSLLGCQTLFLTVGAPPYKINKILKVSSLSESRTFFAKADLFRPNLRNIVVEMKPRTNGTMGSMRDLLNQQSDPSIFPQSIMYFNSREATSNA
;
A
#
# COMPACT_ATOMS: atom_id res chain seq x y z
N MET A 1 -6.02 -29.79 53.52
CA MET A 1 -6.38 -29.86 52.08
C MET A 1 -6.85 -28.47 51.68
N GLY A 2 -6.30 -27.71 50.75
CA GLY A 2 -5.25 -27.92 49.76
C GLY A 2 -5.37 -26.74 48.79
N LYS A 3 -4.55 -25.71 49.04
CA LYS A 3 -4.11 -24.61 48.17
C LYS A 3 -5.14 -23.79 47.37
N LEU A 4 -5.14 -22.48 47.70
CA LEU A 4 -5.50 -21.34 46.84
C LEU A 4 -5.27 -21.67 45.36
N ARG A 5 -6.35 -21.65 44.58
CA ARG A 5 -6.24 -21.55 43.12
C ARG A 5 -5.62 -20.19 42.83
N SER A 6 -4.31 -20.22 42.60
CA SER A 6 -3.53 -19.21 41.91
C SER A 6 -4.43 -18.45 40.95
N GLY A 7 -4.63 -17.16 41.22
CA GLY A 7 -5.15 -16.22 40.24
C GLY A 7 -4.12 -16.13 39.13
N VAL A 8 -4.15 -17.10 38.21
CA VAL A 8 -3.51 -16.98 36.93
C VAL A 8 -4.27 -15.87 36.23
N SER A 9 -3.72 -14.67 36.28
CA SER A 9 -4.09 -13.64 35.33
C SER A 9 -3.83 -14.23 33.96
N LEU A 10 -4.89 -14.71 33.30
CA LEU A 10 -4.91 -15.04 31.88
C LEU A 10 -4.81 -13.71 31.10
N LEU A 11 -3.73 -12.98 31.32
CA LEU A 11 -3.27 -11.94 30.40
C LEU A 11 -2.77 -12.69 29.17
N GLY A 12 -3.71 -13.17 28.36
CA GLY A 12 -3.41 -13.76 27.07
C GLY A 12 -2.62 -12.75 26.23
N CYS A 13 -1.61 -13.22 25.52
CA CYS A 13 -0.86 -12.38 24.60
C CYS A 13 -1.80 -11.76 23.57
N GLN A 14 -1.78 -10.43 23.46
CA GLN A 14 -2.49 -9.70 22.42
C GLN A 14 -1.58 -9.59 21.19
N THR A 15 -2.13 -9.83 20.00
CA THR A 15 -1.38 -9.76 18.74
C THR A 15 -2.01 -8.72 17.83
N LEU A 16 -1.18 -7.84 17.25
CA LEU A 16 -1.59 -6.82 16.30
C LEU A 16 -1.00 -7.14 14.91
N PHE A 17 -1.84 -7.13 13.89
CA PHE A 17 -1.43 -7.25 12.49
C PHE A 17 -1.75 -5.94 11.75
N LEU A 18 -0.76 -5.43 11.02
CA LEU A 18 -0.93 -4.26 10.15
C LEU A 18 -0.69 -4.68 8.70
N THR A 19 -1.60 -4.30 7.80
CA THR A 19 -1.50 -4.62 6.37
C THR A 19 -2.07 -3.50 5.53
N VAL A 20 -1.47 -3.30 4.35
CA VAL A 20 -1.95 -2.39 3.30
C VAL A 20 -2.25 -3.23 2.07
N GLY A 21 -3.42 -3.04 1.45
CA GLY A 21 -3.78 -3.73 0.21
C GLY A 21 -4.23 -5.19 0.37
N ALA A 22 -4.68 -5.62 1.56
CA ALA A 22 -5.27 -6.94 1.76
C ALA A 22 -6.76 -6.95 1.38
N PRO A 23 -7.17 -7.68 0.33
CA PRO A 23 -8.59 -7.91 0.05
C PRO A 23 -9.22 -8.73 1.17
N PRO A 24 -10.55 -8.63 1.40
CA PRO A 24 -11.24 -9.33 2.49
C PRO A 24 -10.96 -10.83 2.56
N TYR A 25 -10.89 -11.51 1.40
CA TYR A 25 -10.61 -12.95 1.34
C TYR A 25 -9.20 -13.34 1.85
N LYS A 26 -8.22 -12.42 1.81
CA LYS A 26 -6.87 -12.66 2.33
C LYS A 26 -6.78 -12.45 3.84
N ILE A 27 -7.65 -11.61 4.41
CA ILE A 27 -7.67 -11.31 5.85
C ILE A 27 -8.01 -12.57 6.66
N ASN A 28 -8.99 -13.36 6.19
CA ASN A 28 -9.36 -14.62 6.85
C ASN A 28 -8.22 -15.66 6.86
N LYS A 29 -7.27 -15.56 5.93
CA LYS A 29 -6.08 -16.42 5.94
C LYS A 29 -5.14 -16.08 7.09
N ILE A 30 -5.07 -14.81 7.49
CA ILE A 30 -4.24 -14.37 8.63
C ILE A 30 -4.71 -15.07 9.89
N LEU A 31 -6.03 -15.03 10.18
CA LEU A 31 -6.62 -15.72 11.33
C LEU A 31 -6.29 -17.21 11.38
N LYS A 32 -6.40 -17.90 10.24
CA LYS A 32 -6.12 -19.34 10.13
C LYS A 32 -4.65 -19.66 10.41
N VAL A 33 -3.73 -18.87 9.86
CA VAL A 33 -2.28 -19.09 10.03
C VAL A 33 -1.83 -18.73 11.44
N SER A 34 -2.43 -17.70 12.05
CA SER A 34 -2.11 -17.27 13.40
C SER A 34 -2.87 -18.00 14.51
N SER A 35 -3.70 -19.00 14.17
CA SER A 35 -4.58 -19.72 15.10
C SER A 35 -5.44 -18.79 15.97
N LEU A 36 -5.86 -17.65 15.42
CA LEU A 36 -6.69 -16.68 16.12
C LEU A 36 -8.18 -16.95 15.85
N SER A 37 -9.00 -16.80 16.90
CA SER A 37 -10.45 -16.91 16.78
C SER A 37 -11.02 -15.63 16.17
N GLU A 38 -11.86 -15.79 15.15
CA GLU A 38 -12.60 -14.69 14.52
C GLU A 38 -13.48 -13.95 15.54
N SER A 39 -14.16 -14.70 16.42
CA SER A 39 -15.01 -14.13 17.49
C SER A 39 -14.26 -13.22 18.48
N ARG A 40 -12.93 -13.30 18.53
CA ARG A 40 -12.07 -12.52 19.42
C ARG A 40 -11.14 -11.56 18.67
N THR A 41 -11.37 -11.39 17.36
CA THR A 41 -10.54 -10.51 16.52
C THR A 41 -11.34 -9.29 16.09
N PHE A 42 -10.75 -8.11 16.26
CA PHE A 42 -11.32 -6.86 15.76
C PHE A 42 -10.67 -6.49 14.43
N PHE A 43 -11.50 -6.06 13.47
CA PHE A 43 -11.05 -5.56 12.19
C PHE A 43 -11.30 -4.06 12.09
N ALA A 44 -10.23 -3.30 11.91
CA ALA A 44 -10.28 -1.89 11.58
C ALA A 44 -9.81 -1.69 10.15
N LYS A 45 -10.60 -0.95 9.35
CA LYS A 45 -10.26 -0.62 7.97
C LYS A 45 -10.24 0.89 7.82
N ALA A 46 -9.12 1.42 7.35
CA ALA A 46 -9.04 2.80 6.91
C ALA A 46 -9.53 2.93 5.46
N ASP A 47 -10.19 4.05 5.15
CA ASP A 47 -10.54 4.38 3.77
C ASP A 47 -9.26 4.75 2.98
N LEU A 48 -9.15 4.19 1.78
CA LEU A 48 -8.08 4.48 0.83
C LEU A 48 -8.40 5.70 -0.03
N PHE A 49 -9.61 6.27 0.08
CA PHE A 49 -9.96 7.50 -0.61
C PHE A 49 -8.97 8.62 -0.27
N ARG A 50 -8.57 9.35 -1.30
CA ARG A 50 -7.64 10.49 -1.22
C ARG A 50 -8.28 11.66 -1.95
N PRO A 51 -9.02 12.53 -1.25
CA PRO A 51 -9.81 13.60 -1.88
C PRO A 51 -8.97 14.60 -2.66
N ASN A 52 -7.70 14.75 -2.28
CA ASN A 52 -6.76 15.68 -2.92
C ASN A 52 -6.00 15.06 -4.11
N LEU A 53 -6.29 13.80 -4.48
CA LEU A 53 -5.70 13.14 -5.65
C LEU A 53 -6.70 13.05 -6.79
N ARG A 54 -6.27 13.48 -7.98
CA ARG A 54 -7.04 13.37 -9.22
C ARG A 54 -6.46 12.24 -10.08
N ASN A 55 -7.27 11.22 -10.35
CA ASN A 55 -6.91 10.16 -11.28
C ASN A 55 -7.24 10.59 -12.72
N ILE A 56 -6.25 10.56 -13.61
CA ILE A 56 -6.41 10.85 -15.04
C ILE A 56 -6.00 9.60 -15.81
N VAL A 57 -6.87 9.11 -16.69
CA VAL A 57 -6.59 7.97 -17.56
C VAL A 57 -6.46 8.48 -18.98
N VAL A 58 -5.34 8.18 -19.62
CA VAL A 58 -5.07 8.54 -21.02
C VAL A 58 -4.83 7.25 -21.80
N GLU A 59 -5.52 7.10 -22.92
CA GLU A 59 -5.33 5.96 -23.83
C GLU A 59 -3.92 6.01 -24.45
N MET A 60 -3.22 4.88 -24.41
CA MET A 60 -1.88 4.76 -25.00
C MET A 60 -1.97 4.56 -26.51
N LYS A 61 -1.53 5.56 -27.27
CA LYS A 61 -1.36 5.55 -28.73
C LYS A 61 0.12 5.77 -29.05
N PRO A 62 0.61 5.39 -30.24
CA PRO A 62 2.02 5.59 -30.60
C PRO A 62 2.51 7.02 -30.38
N ARG A 63 1.68 8.02 -30.68
CA ARG A 63 1.96 9.45 -30.44
C ARG A 63 2.08 9.79 -28.95
N THR A 64 1.19 9.29 -28.09
CA THR A 64 1.23 9.59 -26.65
C THR A 64 2.37 8.86 -25.94
N ASN A 65 2.79 7.71 -26.45
CA ASN A 65 3.97 7.00 -25.98
C ASN A 65 5.26 7.80 -26.24
N GLY A 66 5.39 8.39 -27.44
CA GLY A 66 6.50 9.29 -27.76
C GLY A 66 6.51 10.56 -26.89
N THR A 67 5.33 11.15 -26.63
CA THR A 67 5.21 12.32 -25.75
C THR A 67 5.62 12.04 -24.30
N MET A 68 5.45 10.80 -23.82
CA MET A 68 5.82 10.43 -22.46
C MET A 68 7.32 10.37 -22.23
N GLY A 69 8.11 9.97 -23.24
CA GLY A 69 9.58 10.12 -23.20
C GLY A 69 10.00 11.59 -23.12
N SER A 70 9.39 12.46 -23.92
CA SER A 70 9.66 13.90 -23.87
C SER A 70 9.31 14.56 -22.53
N MET A 71 8.33 14.02 -21.77
CA MET A 71 8.03 14.52 -20.42
C MET A 71 9.17 14.25 -19.44
N ARG A 72 9.91 13.14 -19.60
CA ARG A 72 11.08 12.86 -18.75
C ARG A 72 12.20 13.85 -19.01
N ASP A 73 12.51 14.13 -20.28
CA ASP A 73 13.51 15.11 -20.66
C ASP A 73 13.19 16.50 -20.09
N LEU A 74 11.91 16.91 -20.18
CA LEU A 74 11.43 18.17 -19.62
C LEU A 74 11.60 18.23 -18.09
N LEU A 75 11.27 17.14 -17.38
CA LEU A 75 11.43 17.07 -15.93
C LEU A 75 12.91 17.01 -15.50
N ASN A 76 13.77 16.38 -16.29
CA ASN A 76 15.21 16.25 -15.99
C ASN A 76 16.00 17.55 -16.27
N GLN A 77 15.57 18.35 -17.26
CA GLN A 77 16.21 19.62 -17.58
C GLN A 77 15.91 20.73 -16.58
N GLN A 78 14.87 20.57 -15.75
CA GLN A 78 14.38 21.61 -14.86
C GLN A 78 15.12 21.60 -13.51
N SER A 79 15.90 22.64 -13.23
CA SER A 79 16.72 22.76 -12.03
C SER A 79 16.02 23.39 -10.83
N ASP A 80 14.85 24.01 -11.02
CA ASP A 80 14.10 24.70 -9.96
C ASP A 80 12.90 23.86 -9.45
N PRO A 81 12.99 23.27 -8.24
CA PRO A 81 11.92 22.46 -7.65
C PRO A 81 10.70 23.29 -7.18
N SER A 82 10.75 24.62 -7.26
CA SER A 82 9.60 25.48 -6.94
C SER A 82 8.61 25.62 -8.11
N ILE A 83 9.03 25.29 -9.33
CA ILE A 83 8.22 25.43 -10.55
C ILE A 83 7.47 24.14 -10.88
N PHE A 84 8.04 22.97 -10.55
CA PHE A 84 7.41 21.67 -10.69
C PHE A 84 7.52 20.87 -9.38
N PRO A 85 6.42 20.29 -8.88
CA PRO A 85 6.47 19.46 -7.68
C PRO A 85 7.30 18.20 -7.93
N GLN A 86 7.99 17.73 -6.89
CA GLN A 86 8.66 16.43 -6.92
C GLN A 86 7.69 15.34 -7.38
N SER A 87 8.07 14.64 -8.45
CA SER A 87 7.21 13.72 -9.19
C SER A 87 7.90 12.38 -9.39
N ILE A 88 7.11 11.31 -9.49
CA ILE A 88 7.60 9.95 -9.73
C ILE A 88 6.96 9.42 -11.01
N MET A 89 7.78 8.85 -11.90
CA MET A 89 7.32 8.17 -13.12
C MET A 89 7.64 6.68 -13.00
N TYR A 90 6.62 5.84 -13.24
CA TYR A 90 6.75 4.38 -13.18
C TYR A 90 6.67 3.80 -14.59
N PHE A 91 7.58 2.89 -14.91
CA PHE A 91 7.61 2.14 -16.16
C PHE A 91 7.50 0.64 -15.88
N ASN A 92 6.95 -0.10 -16.83
CA ASN A 92 6.71 -1.53 -16.68
C ASN A 92 7.97 -2.40 -16.92
N SER A 93 9.05 -1.84 -17.47
CA SER A 93 10.30 -2.57 -17.71
C SER A 93 11.54 -1.72 -17.49
N ARG A 94 12.67 -2.40 -17.29
CA ARG A 94 13.97 -1.75 -17.13
C ARG A 94 14.40 -1.05 -18.41
N GLU A 95 14.16 -1.66 -19.56
CA GLU A 95 14.46 -1.11 -20.89
C GLU A 95 13.64 0.15 -21.15
N ALA A 96 12.36 0.14 -20.79
CA ALA A 96 11.52 1.34 -20.85
C ALA A 96 12.06 2.44 -19.92
N THR A 97 12.56 2.06 -18.74
CA THR A 97 13.18 3.02 -17.80
C THR A 97 14.51 3.57 -18.31
N SER A 98 15.28 2.80 -19.08
CA SER A 98 16.55 3.27 -19.65
C SER A 98 16.39 4.09 -20.93
N ASN A 99 15.33 3.80 -21.70
CA ASN A 99 15.07 4.44 -22.99
C ASN A 99 14.11 5.63 -22.91
N ALA A 100 13.50 5.86 -21.74
CA ALA A 100 12.65 7.01 -21.48
C ALA A 100 13.47 8.29 -21.30
#